data_AF-A0AA43C130-F1
#
_entry.id   AF-A0AA43C130-F1
#
_cell.length_a   1.000
_cell.length_b   1.000
_cell.length_c   1.000
_cell.angle_alpha   90.00
_cell.angle_beta   90.00
_cell.angle_gamma   90.00
#
_symmetry.space_group_name_H-M   'P 1'
#
loop_
_entity.id
_entity.type
_entity.pdbx_description
1 polymer ?
#
loop_
_entity_poly.entity_id
_entity_poly.type
_entity_poly.pdbx_seq_one_letter_code
_entity_poly.pdbx_strand_id
1 'polypeptide(L)'
;MVDATAQIVEERLEYHEVKEASLIETVMRDRGVRLPVVIATVCAVFAIALALFHLYTAVYGTPETRSFRGTHLTVMLVLAVLLNPLFRRSYRDPLILPGGRGNAWRVFGFLIDLVLVGFGLFVQGYTLWDIDGFNMRGGDITPLDLWVGAGFILLVLETTRRVVGWAMVFVTGFFVVHSLYS
;
A
#
# COMPACT_ATOMS: atom_id res chain seq x y z
N MET A 1 20.19 49.86 -14.99
CA MET A 1 19.91 49.29 -13.64
C MET A 1 18.68 48.37 -13.62
N VAL A 2 17.87 48.32 -14.70
CA VAL A 2 16.73 47.39 -14.83
C VAL A 2 17.11 46.05 -15.47
N ASP A 3 18.15 46.03 -16.33
CA ASP A 3 18.63 44.79 -16.99
C ASP A 3 19.23 43.75 -16.04
N ALA A 4 19.91 44.19 -14.99
CA ALA A 4 20.50 43.25 -14.03
C ALA A 4 19.41 42.49 -13.28
N THR A 5 18.30 43.14 -12.93
CA THR A 5 17.17 42.54 -12.20
C THR A 5 16.40 41.52 -13.04
N ALA A 6 16.38 41.67 -14.37
CA ALA A 6 15.76 40.70 -15.28
C ALA A 6 16.57 39.39 -15.35
N GLN A 7 17.90 39.48 -15.40
CA GLN A 7 18.77 38.28 -15.46
C GLN A 7 18.72 37.43 -14.18
N ILE A 8 18.57 38.05 -13.00
CA ILE A 8 18.46 37.32 -11.70
C ILE A 8 17.12 36.60 -11.51
N VAL A 9 16.08 36.96 -12.28
CA VAL A 9 14.76 36.31 -12.21
C VAL A 9 14.72 35.08 -13.13
N GLU A 10 15.40 35.13 -14.27
CA GLU A 10 15.42 34.02 -15.23
C GLU A 10 16.28 32.83 -14.78
N GLU A 11 17.32 33.08 -13.97
CA GLU A 11 18.21 32.02 -13.43
C GLU A 11 17.58 31.18 -12.31
N ARG A 12 16.41 31.57 -11.76
CA ARG A 12 15.86 30.96 -10.53
C ARG A 12 14.60 30.11 -10.70
N LEU A 13 14.29 29.68 -11.91
CA LEU A 13 13.19 28.74 -12.18
C LEU A 13 13.63 27.60 -13.09
N GLU A 14 14.80 27.02 -12.79
CA GLU A 14 15.09 25.65 -13.21
C GLU A 14 14.18 24.70 -12.40
N TYR A 15 12.92 24.61 -12.83
CA TYR A 15 11.96 23.65 -12.31
C TYR A 15 12.47 22.27 -12.73
N HIS A 16 13.34 21.69 -11.90
CA HIS A 16 13.75 20.30 -11.96
C HIS A 16 12.49 19.48 -11.66
N GLU A 17 11.63 19.33 -12.67
CA GLU A 17 10.50 18.43 -12.63
C GLU A 17 11.10 17.03 -12.54
N VAL A 18 11.25 16.54 -11.31
CA VAL A 18 11.52 15.14 -11.06
C VAL A 18 10.26 14.41 -11.52
N LYS A 19 10.14 14.20 -12.84
CA LYS A 19 9.14 13.32 -13.44
C LYS A 19 9.47 11.93 -12.96
N GLU A 20 8.98 11.59 -11.77
CA GLU A 20 8.88 10.21 -11.37
C GLU A 20 7.94 9.57 -12.38
N ALA A 21 8.53 8.86 -13.35
CA ALA A 21 7.79 8.24 -14.44
C ALA A 21 6.57 7.50 -13.85
N SER A 22 5.39 7.78 -14.39
CA SER A 22 4.15 7.14 -13.93
C SER A 22 4.26 5.62 -14.06
N LEU A 23 3.56 4.86 -13.23
CA LEU A 23 3.53 3.40 -13.29
C LEU A 23 3.22 2.92 -14.72
N ILE A 24 2.32 3.63 -15.42
CA ILE A 24 1.95 3.34 -16.81
C ILE A 24 3.11 3.61 -17.78
N GLU A 25 3.87 4.70 -17.58
CA GLU A 25 5.06 5.00 -18.40
C GLU A 25 6.11 3.90 -18.24
N THR A 26 6.29 3.36 -17.04
CA THR A 26 7.24 2.26 -16.79
C THR A 26 6.81 0.96 -17.46
N VAL A 27 5.52 0.65 -17.41
CA VAL A 27 4.94 -0.53 -18.09
C VAL A 27 5.04 -0.38 -19.61
N MET A 28 4.85 0.82 -20.16
CA MET A 28 4.92 1.07 -21.60
C MET A 28 6.36 1.18 -22.13
N ARG A 29 7.32 1.62 -21.31
CA ARG A 29 8.70 1.91 -21.73
C ARG A 29 9.60 0.68 -21.83
N ASP A 30 9.28 -0.41 -21.13
CA ASP A 30 10.12 -1.62 -21.09
C ASP A 30 9.32 -2.84 -21.57
N ARG A 31 9.66 -3.41 -22.74
CA ARG A 31 9.00 -4.62 -23.31
C ARG A 31 9.55 -5.94 -22.76
N GLY A 32 10.52 -5.90 -21.85
CA GLY A 32 11.12 -7.09 -21.23
C GLY A 32 10.37 -7.52 -19.96
N VAL A 33 10.22 -8.84 -19.75
CA VAL A 33 9.62 -9.40 -18.52
C VAL A 33 10.61 -9.31 -17.36
N ARG A 34 10.88 -8.10 -16.89
CA ARG A 34 11.70 -7.84 -15.70
C ARG A 34 10.78 -7.74 -14.50
N LEU A 35 11.21 -8.24 -13.35
CA LEU A 35 10.42 -8.23 -12.13
C LEU A 35 9.81 -6.85 -11.79
N PRO A 36 10.52 -5.71 -11.93
CA PRO A 36 9.93 -4.38 -11.68
C PRO A 36 8.73 -4.06 -12.60
N VAL A 37 8.75 -4.53 -13.84
CA VAL A 37 7.66 -4.33 -14.83
C VAL A 37 6.45 -5.19 -14.45
N VAL A 38 6.68 -6.44 -14.05
CA VAL A 38 5.60 -7.34 -13.60
C VAL A 38 4.89 -6.74 -12.41
N ILE A 39 5.64 -6.33 -11.38
CA ILE A 39 5.00 -5.76 -10.22
C ILE A 39 4.31 -4.45 -10.64
N ALA A 40 4.93 -3.57 -11.47
CA ALA A 40 4.32 -2.28 -11.90
C ALA A 40 2.98 -2.51 -12.58
N THR A 41 2.89 -3.56 -13.40
CA THR A 41 1.66 -3.99 -14.06
C THR A 41 0.62 -4.43 -13.04
N VAL A 42 1.01 -5.24 -12.04
CA VAL A 42 0.11 -5.67 -10.96
C VAL A 42 -0.43 -4.47 -10.18
N CYS A 43 0.42 -3.54 -9.78
CA CYS A 43 0.01 -2.31 -9.10
C CYS A 43 -0.94 -1.46 -9.95
N ALA A 44 -0.66 -1.31 -11.25
CA ALA A 44 -1.53 -0.58 -12.17
C ALA A 44 -2.91 -1.25 -12.31
N VAL A 45 -2.95 -2.59 -12.42
CA VAL A 45 -4.21 -3.35 -12.48
C VAL A 45 -5.03 -3.14 -11.21
N PHE A 46 -4.43 -3.28 -10.03
CA PHE A 46 -5.15 -3.05 -8.77
C PHE A 46 -5.59 -1.60 -8.59
N ALA A 47 -4.77 -0.61 -9.00
CA ALA A 47 -5.13 0.80 -8.94
C ALA A 47 -6.35 1.11 -9.83
N ILE A 48 -6.36 0.58 -11.06
CA ILE A 48 -7.50 0.72 -11.98
C ILE A 48 -8.73 0.00 -11.43
N ALA A 49 -8.57 -1.22 -10.91
CA ALA A 49 -9.66 -1.97 -10.29
C ALA A 49 -10.28 -1.21 -9.11
N LEU A 50 -9.46 -0.59 -8.27
CA LEU A 50 -9.91 0.22 -7.14
C LEU A 50 -10.67 1.48 -7.60
N ALA A 51 -10.20 2.15 -8.65
CA ALA A 51 -10.89 3.29 -9.23
C ALA A 51 -12.27 2.90 -9.79
N LEU A 52 -12.33 1.79 -10.54
CA LEU A 52 -13.59 1.24 -11.05
C LEU A 52 -14.54 0.81 -9.92
N PHE A 53 -14.01 0.22 -8.84
CA PHE A 53 -14.79 -0.13 -7.66
C PHE A 53 -15.48 1.09 -7.04
N HIS A 54 -14.75 2.19 -6.85
CA HIS A 54 -15.34 3.43 -6.31
C HIS A 54 -16.37 4.03 -7.26
N LEU A 55 -16.06 4.06 -8.56
CA LEU A 55 -17.00 4.56 -9.57
C LEU A 55 -18.30 3.74 -9.60
N TYR A 56 -18.20 2.41 -9.51
CA TYR A 56 -19.36 1.53 -9.42
C TYR A 56 -20.20 1.84 -8.17
N THR A 57 -19.58 1.95 -7.00
CA THR A 57 -20.30 2.27 -5.76
C THR A 57 -20.89 3.68 -5.73
N ALA A 58 -20.29 4.63 -6.47
CA ALA A 58 -20.84 5.98 -6.61
C ALA A 58 -22.15 6.00 -7.42
N VAL A 59 -22.30 5.08 -8.38
CA VAL A 59 -23.50 4.98 -9.24
C VAL A 59 -24.59 4.14 -8.59
N TYR A 60 -24.24 2.97 -8.04
CA TYR A 60 -25.21 1.98 -7.55
C TYR A 60 -25.46 2.03 -6.03
N GLY A 61 -24.75 2.90 -5.32
CA GLY A 61 -24.79 2.97 -3.86
C GLY A 61 -23.76 2.05 -3.19
N THR A 62 -23.44 2.36 -1.93
CA THR A 62 -22.45 1.61 -1.17
C THR A 62 -23.04 0.32 -0.60
N PRO A 63 -22.36 -0.83 -0.73
CA PRO A 63 -22.75 -2.04 0.00
C PRO A 63 -22.54 -1.85 1.51
N GLU A 64 -22.75 -2.91 2.27
CA GLU A 64 -22.53 -2.95 3.72
C GLU A 64 -21.19 -2.27 4.11
N THR A 65 -21.27 -1.33 5.06
CA THR A 65 -20.21 -0.34 5.34
C THR A 65 -18.89 -0.96 5.81
N ARG A 66 -18.93 -2.13 6.48
CA ARG A 66 -17.72 -2.86 6.88
C ARG A 66 -17.05 -3.50 5.66
N SER A 67 -17.81 -4.20 4.81
CA SER A 67 -17.33 -4.83 3.58
C SER A 67 -16.72 -3.80 2.62
N PHE A 68 -17.38 -2.66 2.43
CA PHE A 68 -16.86 -1.59 1.56
C PHE A 68 -15.51 -1.05 2.04
N ARG A 69 -15.41 -0.68 3.32
CA ARG A 69 -14.15 -0.16 3.90
C ARG A 69 -13.07 -1.23 3.97
N GLY A 70 -13.43 -2.47 4.28
CA GLY A 70 -12.50 -3.62 4.34
C GLY A 70 -11.87 -3.91 2.99
N THR A 71 -12.68 -4.02 1.94
CA THR A 71 -12.19 -4.25 0.56
C THR A 71 -11.28 -3.11 0.09
N HIS A 72 -11.67 -1.84 0.30
CA HIS A 72 -10.83 -0.68 0.02
C HIS A 72 -9.47 -0.76 0.75
N LEU A 73 -9.49 -0.99 2.06
CA LEU A 73 -8.29 -1.06 2.89
C LEU A 73 -7.36 -2.19 2.44
N THR A 74 -7.90 -3.37 2.16
CA THR A 74 -7.10 -4.52 1.71
C THR A 74 -6.42 -4.24 0.38
N VAL A 75 -7.12 -3.66 -0.59
CA VAL A 75 -6.49 -3.29 -1.88
C VAL A 75 -5.42 -2.21 -1.68
N MET A 76 -5.68 -1.22 -0.82
CA MET A 76 -4.68 -0.19 -0.49
C MET A 76 -3.45 -0.77 0.21
N LEU A 77 -3.61 -1.75 1.11
CA LEU A 77 -2.49 -2.45 1.76
C LEU A 77 -1.66 -3.22 0.74
N VAL A 78 -2.29 -3.93 -0.20
CA VAL A 78 -1.59 -4.64 -1.28
C VAL A 78 -0.77 -3.65 -2.11
N LEU A 79 -1.36 -2.54 -2.52
CA LEU A 79 -0.64 -1.47 -3.23
C LEU A 79 0.52 -0.90 -2.42
N ALA A 80 0.27 -0.58 -1.14
CA ALA A 80 1.26 0.02 -0.25
C ALA A 80 2.48 -0.87 -0.04
N VAL A 81 2.27 -2.16 0.21
CA VAL A 81 3.35 -3.13 0.38
C VAL A 81 4.10 -3.37 -0.92
N LEU A 82 3.40 -3.46 -2.06
CA LEU A 82 4.05 -3.65 -3.36
C LEU A 82 4.88 -2.42 -3.77
N LEU A 83 4.33 -1.21 -3.64
CA LEU A 83 5.02 0.03 -4.03
C LEU A 83 6.18 0.39 -3.11
N ASN A 84 6.13 -0.03 -1.84
CA ASN A 84 7.16 0.26 -0.85
C ASN A 84 7.74 -1.03 -0.23
N PRO A 85 8.59 -1.75 -0.99
CA PRO A 85 9.11 -3.04 -0.57
C PRO A 85 10.10 -2.94 0.60
N LEU A 86 10.03 -3.92 1.51
CA LEU A 86 10.90 -4.00 2.68
C LEU A 86 12.36 -4.19 2.23
N PHE A 87 13.23 -3.25 2.61
CA PHE A 87 14.67 -3.19 2.30
C PHE A 87 15.06 -2.74 0.88
N ARG A 88 14.20 -2.01 0.15
CA ARG A 88 14.63 -1.25 -1.05
C ARG A 88 14.24 0.21 -0.93
N ARG A 89 15.03 1.08 -1.55
CA ARG A 89 14.73 2.51 -1.61
C ARG A 89 13.73 2.84 -2.71
N SER A 90 13.66 2.01 -3.75
CA SER A 90 12.66 2.13 -4.80
C SER A 90 12.27 0.77 -5.36
N TYR A 91 11.02 0.66 -5.78
CA TYR A 91 10.48 -0.45 -6.55
C TYR A 91 11.23 -0.70 -7.88
N ARG A 92 11.90 0.33 -8.39
CA ARG A 92 12.71 0.28 -9.60
C ARG A 92 14.07 -0.39 -9.39
N ASP A 93 14.48 -0.63 -8.14
CA ASP A 93 15.77 -1.24 -7.86
C ASP A 93 15.77 -2.74 -8.23
N PRO A 94 16.74 -3.20 -9.04
CA PRO A 94 16.86 -4.60 -9.41
C PRO A 94 16.94 -5.53 -8.19
N LEU A 95 16.19 -6.66 -8.24
CA LEU A 95 16.18 -7.69 -7.19
C LEU A 95 17.55 -8.35 -6.98
N ILE A 96 18.37 -8.37 -8.02
CA ILE A 96 19.71 -8.94 -8.02
C ILE A 96 20.65 -7.90 -8.64
N LEU A 97 21.52 -7.29 -7.83
CA LEU A 97 22.67 -6.55 -8.35
C LEU A 97 23.81 -7.57 -8.58
N PRO A 98 24.35 -7.71 -9.80
CA PRO A 98 25.54 -8.54 -10.02
C PRO A 98 26.71 -7.95 -9.21
N GLY A 99 27.18 -8.65 -8.18
CA GLY A 99 28.31 -8.23 -7.33
C GLY A 99 27.99 -7.46 -6.05
N GLY A 100 26.71 -7.20 -5.73
CA GLY A 100 26.31 -6.50 -4.50
C GLY A 100 26.19 -7.42 -3.28
N ARG A 101 27.02 -7.21 -2.25
CA ARG A 101 26.84 -7.83 -0.91
C ARG A 101 25.52 -7.33 -0.29
N GLY A 102 24.45 -8.13 -0.36
CA GLY A 102 23.13 -7.77 0.17
C GLY A 102 21.91 -8.36 -0.55
N ASN A 103 22.09 -9.09 -1.66
CA ASN A 103 20.98 -9.69 -2.42
C ASN A 103 20.11 -10.64 -1.57
N ALA A 104 20.68 -11.38 -0.61
CA ALA A 104 19.91 -12.27 0.28
C ALA A 104 18.89 -11.51 1.16
N TRP A 105 19.28 -10.35 1.70
CA TRP A 105 18.39 -9.50 2.51
C TRP A 105 17.26 -8.87 1.67
N ARG A 106 17.54 -8.53 0.40
CA ARG A 106 16.55 -7.99 -0.55
C ARG A 106 15.54 -9.04 -1.03
N VAL A 107 15.93 -10.31 -1.08
CA VAL A 107 15.01 -11.43 -1.38
C VAL A 107 14.19 -11.78 -0.14
N PHE A 108 14.81 -11.77 1.05
CA PHE A 108 14.10 -11.98 2.31
C PHE A 108 13.02 -10.90 2.57
N GLY A 109 13.33 -9.63 2.29
CA GLY A 109 12.34 -8.54 2.34
C GLY A 109 11.14 -8.77 1.42
N PHE A 110 11.39 -9.21 0.18
CA PHE A 110 10.32 -9.52 -0.77
C PHE A 110 9.45 -10.71 -0.34
N LEU A 111 10.04 -11.74 0.29
CA LEU A 111 9.27 -12.85 0.86
C LEU A 111 8.37 -12.39 2.01
N ILE A 112 8.88 -11.52 2.88
CA ILE A 112 8.07 -10.91 3.96
C ILE A 112 6.92 -10.10 3.37
N ASP A 113 7.18 -9.30 2.33
CA ASP A 113 6.14 -8.52 1.64
C ASP A 113 5.06 -9.41 1.04
N LEU A 114 5.44 -10.55 0.45
CA LEU A 114 4.48 -11.52 -0.08
C LEU A 114 3.64 -12.16 1.03
N VAL A 115 4.25 -12.46 2.18
CA VAL A 115 3.53 -12.99 3.35
C VAL A 115 2.55 -11.95 3.91
N LEU A 116 2.95 -10.68 3.99
CA LEU A 116 2.08 -9.58 4.42
C LEU A 116 0.88 -9.43 3.46
N VAL A 117 1.13 -9.38 2.15
CA VAL A 117 0.08 -9.34 1.12
C VAL A 117 -0.85 -10.54 1.25
N GLY A 118 -0.30 -11.75 1.38
CA GLY A 118 -1.08 -12.98 1.56
C GLY A 118 -1.93 -12.95 2.82
N PHE A 119 -1.40 -12.45 3.93
CA PHE A 119 -2.13 -12.33 5.19
C PHE A 119 -3.28 -11.31 5.09
N GLY A 120 -3.04 -10.15 4.47
CA GLY A 120 -4.10 -9.16 4.23
C GLY A 120 -5.25 -9.72 3.36
N LEU A 121 -4.91 -10.44 2.29
CA LEU A 121 -5.90 -11.11 1.44
C LEU A 121 -6.64 -12.23 2.17
N PHE A 122 -5.95 -12.99 3.03
CA PHE A 122 -6.57 -14.01 3.88
C PHE A 122 -7.59 -13.39 4.84
N VAL A 123 -7.24 -12.31 5.54
CA VAL A 123 -8.15 -11.59 6.44
C VAL A 123 -9.39 -11.10 5.70
N GLN A 124 -9.21 -10.54 4.50
CA GLN A 124 -10.33 -10.09 3.67
C GLN A 124 -11.23 -11.25 3.24
N GLY A 125 -10.65 -12.37 2.78
CA GLY A 125 -11.40 -13.56 2.40
C GLY A 125 -12.17 -14.16 3.58
N TYR A 126 -11.53 -14.24 4.74
CA TYR A 126 -12.14 -14.69 5.99
C TYR A 126 -13.36 -13.83 6.38
N THR A 127 -13.22 -12.50 6.28
CA THR A 127 -14.27 -11.56 6.66
C THR A 127 -15.45 -11.57 5.67
N LEU A 128 -15.19 -11.80 4.37
CA LEU A 128 -16.23 -11.84 3.35
C LEU A 128 -16.97 -13.18 3.26
N TRP A 129 -16.38 -14.27 3.78
CA TRP A 129 -17.00 -15.59 3.70
C TRP A 129 -18.26 -15.72 4.58
N ASP A 130 -18.29 -15.05 5.73
CA ASP A 130 -19.42 -15.11 6.68
C ASP A 130 -19.80 -13.70 7.18
N ILE A 131 -20.24 -12.83 6.26
CA ILE A 131 -20.60 -11.43 6.59
C ILE A 131 -21.80 -11.39 7.54
N ASP A 132 -22.81 -12.22 7.29
CA ASP A 132 -24.06 -12.23 8.06
C ASP A 132 -23.86 -12.86 9.44
N GLY A 133 -23.15 -13.99 9.55
CA GLY A 133 -22.84 -14.64 10.81
C GLY A 133 -21.90 -13.78 11.68
N PHE A 134 -20.93 -13.11 11.09
CA PHE A 134 -20.03 -12.21 11.81
C PHE A 134 -20.76 -10.97 12.36
N ASN A 135 -21.68 -10.39 11.59
CA ASN A 135 -22.48 -9.26 12.04
C ASN A 135 -23.54 -9.66 13.09
N MET A 136 -24.18 -10.82 12.92
CA MET A 136 -25.21 -11.31 13.86
C MET A 136 -24.62 -11.81 15.19
N ARG A 137 -23.35 -12.20 15.25
CA ARG A 137 -22.66 -12.57 16.50
C ARG A 137 -22.52 -11.41 17.48
N GLY A 138 -22.73 -10.16 17.07
CA GLY A 138 -22.99 -9.04 17.98
C GLY A 138 -21.98 -8.83 19.12
N GLY A 139 -20.73 -9.28 18.97
CA GLY A 139 -19.71 -9.20 20.02
C GLY A 139 -19.33 -10.53 20.69
N ASP A 140 -19.88 -11.67 20.25
CA ASP A 140 -19.40 -13.00 20.66
C ASP A 140 -18.08 -13.33 19.92
N ILE A 141 -17.00 -12.73 20.43
CA ILE A 141 -15.67 -12.77 19.82
C ILE A 141 -15.11 -14.18 19.95
N THR A 142 -14.91 -14.84 18.81
CA THR A 142 -14.17 -16.10 18.83
C THR A 142 -12.68 -15.82 19.06
N PRO A 143 -11.95 -16.73 19.72
CA PRO A 143 -10.51 -16.55 19.92
C PRO A 143 -9.76 -16.40 18.58
N LEU A 144 -10.26 -16.99 17.50
CA LEU A 144 -9.68 -16.85 16.17
C LEU A 144 -9.83 -15.42 15.64
N ASP A 145 -10.99 -14.79 15.81
CA ASP A 145 -11.24 -13.40 15.39
C ASP A 145 -10.31 -12.42 16.12
N LEU A 146 -10.02 -12.70 17.40
CA LEU A 146 -9.10 -11.90 18.21
C LEU A 146 -7.66 -11.96 17.66
N TRP A 147 -7.14 -13.15 17.39
CA TRP A 147 -5.78 -13.32 16.87
C TRP A 147 -5.63 -12.77 15.46
N VAL A 148 -6.59 -13.04 14.58
CA VAL A 148 -6.59 -12.54 13.20
C VAL A 148 -6.72 -11.02 13.17
N GLY A 149 -7.61 -10.44 13.98
CA GLY A 149 -7.78 -9.00 14.11
C GLY A 149 -6.54 -8.30 14.67
N ALA A 150 -5.94 -8.84 15.74
CA ALA A 150 -4.71 -8.29 16.31
C ALA A 150 -3.54 -8.35 15.31
N GLY A 151 -3.39 -9.48 14.60
CA GLY A 151 -2.42 -9.61 13.54
C GLY A 151 -2.64 -8.60 12.41
N PHE A 152 -3.90 -8.36 12.03
CA PHE A 152 -4.23 -7.39 10.99
C PHE A 152 -3.92 -5.95 11.40
N ILE A 153 -4.16 -5.57 12.66
CA ILE A 153 -3.75 -4.26 13.20
C ILE A 153 -2.23 -4.09 13.09
N LEU A 154 -1.45 -5.10 13.48
CA LEU A 154 0.01 -5.05 13.35
C LEU A 154 0.47 -4.92 11.90
N LEU A 155 -0.17 -5.66 10.97
CA LEU A 155 0.10 -5.55 9.54
C LEU A 155 -0.18 -4.13 9.03
N VAL A 156 -1.31 -3.55 9.42
CA VAL A 156 -1.67 -2.19 9.03
C VAL A 156 -0.62 -1.23 9.55
N LEU A 157 -0.33 -1.25 10.85
CA LEU A 157 0.67 -0.37 11.48
C LEU A 157 2.04 -0.46 10.81
N GLU A 158 2.50 -1.67 10.49
CA GLU A 158 3.74 -1.90 9.77
C GLU A 158 3.71 -1.28 8.36
N THR A 159 2.59 -1.42 7.66
CA THR A 159 2.40 -0.83 6.33
C THR A 159 2.36 0.71 6.40
N THR A 160 1.64 1.28 7.37
CA THR A 160 1.59 2.74 7.58
C THR A 160 2.96 3.30 7.96
N ARG A 161 3.73 2.56 8.78
CA ARG A 161 5.11 2.91 9.14
C ARG A 161 6.01 3.04 7.91
N ARG A 162 5.82 2.16 6.92
CA ARG A 162 6.58 2.18 5.66
C ARG A 162 6.19 3.36 4.79
N VAL A 163 4.89 3.59 4.58
CA VAL A 163 4.40 4.58 3.60
C VAL A 163 4.35 6.01 4.14
N VAL A 164 3.79 6.19 5.34
CA VAL A 164 3.52 7.54 5.90
C VAL A 164 4.56 7.92 6.95
N GLY A 165 5.13 6.93 7.64
CA GLY A 165 6.16 7.12 8.65
C GLY A 165 5.66 7.02 10.09
N TRP A 166 6.56 7.26 11.04
CA TRP A 166 6.35 7.03 12.47
C TRP A 166 5.24 7.87 13.10
N ALA A 167 4.99 9.07 12.58
CA ALA A 167 3.96 9.96 13.11
C ALA A 167 2.57 9.30 13.13
N MET A 168 2.17 8.66 12.03
CA MET A 168 0.89 7.97 11.94
C MET A 168 0.80 6.74 12.85
N VAL A 169 1.92 6.04 13.07
CA VAL A 169 1.97 4.87 13.95
C VAL A 169 1.69 5.29 15.40
N PHE A 170 2.30 6.37 15.87
CA PHE A 170 2.06 6.87 17.24
C PHE A 170 0.63 7.36 17.43
N VAL A 171 0.09 8.10 16.47
CA VAL A 171 -1.30 8.56 16.52
C VAL A 171 -2.26 7.38 16.55
N THR A 172 -2.07 6.40 15.66
CA THR A 172 -2.91 5.20 15.63
C THR A 172 -2.78 4.40 16.93
N GLY A 173 -1.56 4.22 17.44
CA GLY A 173 -1.31 3.54 18.71
C GLY A 173 -2.02 4.19 19.89
N PHE A 174 -2.01 5.53 19.96
CA PHE A 174 -2.76 6.27 20.97
C PHE A 174 -4.27 5.96 20.90
N PHE A 175 -4.87 5.97 19.71
CA PHE A 175 -6.30 5.67 19.55
C PHE A 175 -6.64 4.21 19.85
N VAL A 176 -5.76 3.26 19.52
CA VAL A 176 -5.96 1.85 19.87
C VAL A 176 -5.97 1.68 21.40
N VAL A 177 -5.03 2.29 22.11
CA VAL A 177 -4.99 2.26 23.58
C VAL A 177 -6.22 2.95 24.16
N HIS A 178 -6.59 4.12 23.65
CA HIS A 178 -7.79 4.83 24.09
C HIS A 178 -9.05 3.97 23.92
N SER A 179 -9.19 3.29 22.78
CA SER A 179 -10.32 2.39 22.50
C SER A 179 -10.37 1.15 23.42
N LEU A 180 -9.27 0.78 24.08
CA LEU A 180 -9.24 -0.34 25.02
C LEU A 180 -9.77 0.05 26.41
N TYR A 181 -9.67 1.34 26.77
CA TYR A 181 -10.06 1.86 28.09
C TYR A 181 -11.34 2.70 28.07
N SER A 182 -11.88 3.00 26.88
CA SER A 182 -13.18 3.65 26.70
C SER A 182 -14.30 2.64 26.60
#